data_AF-A0AAW7JT05-F1
#
_entry.id   AF-A0AAW7JT05-F1
#
_cell.length_a   1.000
_cell.length_b   1.000
_cell.length_c   1.000
_cell.angle_alpha   90.00
_cell.angle_beta   90.00
_cell.angle_gamma   90.00
#
_symmetry.space_group_name_H-M   'P 1'
#
loop_
_entity.id
_entity.type
_entity.pdbx_description
1 polymer ?
#
loop_
_entity_poly.entity_id
_entity_poly.type
_entity_poly.pdbx_seq_one_letter_code
_entity_poly.pdbx_strand_id
1 'polypeptide(L)' 'MKKRYGFIYVDRTDDDPRECRRYRKDSFAWYHDVIARNGAGLTL' A
#
# COMPACT_ATOMS: atom_id res chain seq x y z
N MET A 1 -2.79 -16.16 3.34
CA MET A 1 -2.84 -14.83 2.69
C MET A 1 -1.51 -14.48 1.98
N LYS A 2 -1.22 -15.04 0.80
CA LYS A 2 0.07 -14.82 0.07
C LYS A 2 0.06 -13.69 -0.98
N LYS A 3 -1.11 -13.13 -1.32
CA LYS A 3 -1.26 -12.03 -2.29
C LYS A 3 -1.72 -10.75 -1.57
N ARG A 4 -0.96 -9.65 -1.69
CA ARG A 4 -1.25 -8.35 -1.06
C ARG A 4 -1.11 -7.22 -2.09
N TYR A 5 -2.23 -6.79 -2.66
CA TYR A 5 -2.28 -5.79 -3.73
C TYR A 5 -2.41 -4.34 -3.25
N GLY A 6 -2.64 -4.10 -1.96
CA GLY A 6 -2.85 -2.75 -1.42
C GLY A 6 -1.56 -1.99 -1.11
N PHE A 7 -1.63 -0.66 -1.24
CA PHE A 7 -0.60 0.30 -0.79
C PHE A 7 -0.47 0.38 0.74
N ILE A 8 -1.47 -0.12 1.45
CA ILE A 8 -1.50 -0.18 2.92
C ILE A 8 -1.36 -1.64 3.34
N TYR A 9 -0.44 -1.90 4.27
CA TYR A 9 -0.32 -3.19 4.91
C TYR A 9 -1.35 -3.30 6.04
N VAL A 10 -2.12 -4.37 6.04
CA VAL A 10 -3.00 -4.72 7.15
C VAL A 10 -2.37 -5.88 7.89
N ASP A 11 -2.13 -5.68 9.18
CA ASP A 11 -1.65 -6.73 10.06
C ASP A 11 -2.79 -7.68 10.39
N ARG A 12 -2.95 -8.65 9.49
CA ARG A 12 -3.84 -9.80 9.62
C ARG A 12 -3.21 -11.00 8.91
N THR A 13 -3.50 -12.17 9.45
CA THR A 13 -3.20 -13.49 8.87
C THR A 13 -4.48 -14.09 8.29
N ASP A 14 -4.38 -15.21 7.56
CA ASP A 14 -5.57 -15.82 6.91
C ASP A 14 -6.56 -16.34 7.95
N ASP A 15 -6.03 -16.91 9.03
CA ASP A 15 -6.78 -17.58 10.09
C ASP A 15 -7.02 -16.69 11.32
N ASP A 16 -6.38 -15.52 11.40
CA ASP A 16 -6.48 -14.62 12.55
C ASP A 16 -6.41 -13.15 12.12
N PRO A 17 -7.43 -12.33 12.46
CA PRO A 17 -7.44 -10.90 12.19
C PRO A 17 -6.33 -10.09 12.90
N ARG A 18 -5.60 -10.63 13.89
CA ARG A 18 -4.64 -9.89 14.72
C ARG A 18 -5.23 -8.54 15.18
N GLU A 19 -4.41 -7.51 15.35
CA GLU A 19 -4.88 -6.17 15.76
C GLU A 19 -5.50 -5.36 14.61
N CYS A 20 -5.56 -5.89 13.38
CA CYS A 20 -6.08 -5.19 12.19
C CYS A 20 -5.46 -3.80 11.95
N ARG A 21 -4.24 -3.57 12.45
CA ARG A 21 -3.55 -2.29 12.32
C ARG A 21 -3.17 -2.05 10.87
N ARG A 22 -3.29 -0.78 10.45
CA ARG A 22 -2.98 -0.33 9.09
C ARG A 22 -1.64 0.40 9.11
N TYR A 23 -0.70 -0.08 8.30
CA TYR A 23 0.62 0.49 8.15
C TYR A 23 0.82 0.98 6.72
N ARG A 24 1.37 2.17 6.57
CA ARG A 24 1.74 2.70 5.25
C ARG A 24 2.96 1.93 4.74
N LYS A 25 2.86 1.39 3.52
CA LYS A 25 4.01 0.82 2.82
C LYS A 25 4.73 1.93 2.05
N ASP A 26 5.94 1.65 1.57
CA ASP A 26 6.69 2.60 0.74
C ASP A 26 5.94 2.95 -0.56
N SER A 27 5.20 1.99 -1.12
CA SER A 27 4.35 2.18 -2.29
C SER A 27 3.21 3.18 -2.07
N PHE A 28 2.83 3.46 -0.81
CA PHE A 28 1.87 4.50 -0.49
C PHE A 28 2.43 5.89 -0.78
N ALA A 29 3.67 6.17 -0.33
CA ALA A 29 4.30 7.46 -0.54
C ALA A 29 4.61 7.70 -2.02
N TRP A 30 5.07 6.66 -2.71
CA TRP A 30 5.28 6.71 -4.17
C TRP A 30 3.99 7.07 -4.91
N TYR A 31 2.88 6.37 -4.64
CA TYR A 31 1.62 6.64 -5.36
C TYR A 31 1.00 7.99 -4.96
N HIS A 32 1.21 8.43 -3.71
CA HIS A 32 0.83 9.77 -3.28
C HIS A 32 1.56 10.86 -4.09
N ASP A 33 2.88 10.73 -4.30
CA ASP A 33 3.65 11.67 -5.13
C ASP A 33 3.20 11.64 -6.59
N VAL A 34 2.93 10.45 -7.13
CA VAL A 34 2.39 10.28 -8.49
C VAL A 34 1.07 11.04 -8.67
N ILE A 35 0.12 10.89 -7.74
CA ILE A 35 -1.16 11.63 -7.79
C ILE A 35 -0.92 13.13 -7.64
N ALA A 36 -0.07 13.55 -6.69
CA ALA A 36 0.22 14.96 -6.44
C ALA A 36 0.84 15.66 -7.67
N ARG A 37 1.62 14.92 -8.46
CA ARG A 37 2.26 15.39 -9.69
C ARG A 37 1.39 15.14 -10.93
N ASN A 38 0.15 14.67 -10.75
CA ASN A 38 -0.76 14.30 -11.83
C ASN A 38 -0.12 13.34 -12.86
N GLY A 39 0.68 12.39 -12.38
CA GLY A 39 1.42 11.42 -13.19
C GLY A 39 2.70 11.94 -13.84
N ALA A 40 3.09 13.20 -13.64
CA ALA A 40 4.31 13.76 -14.21
C ALA A 40 5.56 13.09 -13.60
N GLY A 41 6.29 12.34 -14.41
CA GLY A 41 7.49 11.60 -14.01
C GLY A 41 7.36 10.07 -14.12
N LEU A 42 6.17 9.55 -14.43
CA LEU A 42 6.02 8.18 -14.94
C LEU A 42 6.61 8.13 -16.34
N THR A 43 7.85 7.65 -16.45
CA THR A 43 8.49 7.39 -17.74
C THR A 43 8.05 6.01 -18.24
N LEU A 44 7.60 5.94 -19.49
CA LEU A 44 7.26 4.71 -20.21
C LEU A 44 8.51 4.06 -20.80
#